data_AF-A0A0F9SHB9-F1
#
_entry.id   AF-A0A0F9SHB9-F1
#
_cell.length_a   1.000
_cell.length_b   1.000
_cell.length_c   1.000
_cell.angle_alpha   90.00
_cell.angle_beta   90.00
_cell.angle_gamma   90.00
#
_symmetry.space_group_name_H-M   'P 1'
#
loop_
_entity.id
_entity.type
_entity.pdbx_description
1 polymer ?
#
loop_
_entity_poly.entity_id
_entity_poly.type
_entity_poly.pdbx_seq_one_letter_code
_entity_poly.pdbx_strand_id
1 'polypeptide(L)'
;MKFNVIHLGLTLSKFFAIVVFFIGIGNLIFPAYGVAFLQLIDSIFPGYHFGKWGFGGVIVATLYAALDGFILGVLFAWLHNFFGKFIKKEGK
;
A
#
# COMPACT_ATOMS: atom_id res chain seq x y z
N MET A 1 -21.90 -2.24 -8.77
CA MET A 1 -21.30 -0.98 -9.26
C MET A 1 -20.05 -1.30 -10.07
N LYS A 2 -19.64 -0.47 -11.04
CA LYS A 2 -18.41 -0.70 -11.83
C LYS A 2 -17.32 0.23 -11.32
N PHE A 3 -16.27 -0.31 -10.71
CA PHE A 3 -15.15 0.51 -10.25
C PHE A 3 -14.26 0.90 -11.41
N ASN A 4 -13.77 2.14 -11.42
CA ASN A 4 -12.70 2.55 -12.31
C ASN A 4 -11.37 2.05 -11.73
N VAL A 5 -10.77 1.09 -12.42
CA VAL A 5 -9.61 0.32 -11.95
C VAL A 5 -8.41 1.23 -11.64
N ILE A 6 -8.15 2.21 -12.49
CA ILE A 6 -7.02 3.12 -12.32
C ILE A 6 -7.26 4.08 -11.16
N HIS A 7 -8.47 4.62 -11.03
CA HIS A 7 -8.79 5.56 -9.94
C HIS A 7 -8.72 4.87 -8.58
N LEU A 8 -9.24 3.63 -8.48
CA LEU A 8 -9.17 2.88 -7.23
C LEU A 8 -7.71 2.55 -6.86
N GLY A 9 -6.91 2.13 -7.85
CA GLY A 9 -5.47 1.94 -7.67
C GLY A 9 -4.76 3.18 -7.14
N LEU A 10 -4.99 4.34 -7.76
CA LEU A 10 -4.36 5.60 -7.35
C LEU A 10 -4.79 6.06 -5.95
N THR A 11 -6.06 5.88 -5.58
CA THR A 11 -6.55 6.25 -4.24
C THR A 11 -5.92 5.36 -3.17
N LEU A 12 -5.88 4.03 -3.37
CA LEU A 12 -5.24 3.13 -2.40
C LEU A 12 -3.73 3.35 -2.32
N SER A 13 -3.07 3.57 -3.47
CA SER A 13 -1.65 3.91 -3.54
C SER A 13 -1.31 5.12 -2.67
N LYS A 14 -2.04 6.24 -2.84
CA LYS A 14 -1.84 7.45 -2.03
C LYS A 14 -2.10 7.22 -0.56
N PHE A 15 -3.21 6.54 -0.24
CA PHE A 15 -3.57 6.26 1.14
C PHE A 15 -2.46 5.48 1.87
N PHE A 16 -1.99 4.39 1.26
CA PHE A 16 -0.98 3.54 1.87
C PHE A 16 0.39 4.23 1.95
N ALA A 17 0.79 4.96 0.90
CA ALA A 17 2.00 5.78 0.90
C ALA A 17 2.00 6.82 2.03
N ILE A 18 0.89 7.55 2.19
CA ILE A 18 0.75 8.57 3.24
C ILE A 18 0.88 7.95 4.63
N VAL A 19 0.20 6.83 4.88
CA VAL A 19 0.25 6.14 6.18
C VAL A 19 1.68 5.70 6.51
N VAL A 20 2.36 5.03 5.57
CA VAL A 20 3.73 4.55 5.78
C VAL A 20 4.71 5.72 5.94
N PHE A 21 4.52 6.81 5.18
CA PHE A 21 5.33 8.01 5.30
C PHE A 21 5.21 8.63 6.70
N PHE A 22 3.99 8.86 7.20
CA PHE A 22 3.79 9.45 8.52
C PHE A 22 4.30 8.54 9.64
N ILE A 23 4.17 7.21 9.51
CA ILE A 23 4.74 6.27 10.47
C ILE A 23 6.27 6.35 10.47
N GLY A 24 6.89 6.40 9.29
CA GLY A 24 8.34 6.55 9.15
C GLY A 24 8.85 7.87 9.74
N ILE A 25 8.20 9.00 9.44
CA ILE A 25 8.53 10.30 10.05
C ILE A 25 8.32 10.27 11.57
N GLY A 26 7.21 9.71 12.03
CA GLY A 26 6.93 9.54 13.46
C GLY A 26 8.01 8.73 14.17
N ASN A 27 8.53 7.68 13.54
CA ASN A 27 9.64 6.88 14.08
C ASN A 27 10.95 7.66 14.14
N LEU A 28 11.23 8.54 13.16
CA LEU A 28 12.43 9.39 13.19
C LEU A 28 12.40 10.42 14.32
N ILE A 29 11.22 10.96 14.64
CA ILE A 29 11.04 11.92 15.75
C ILE A 29 10.98 11.17 17.09
N PHE A 30 10.28 10.04 17.13
CA PHE A 30 10.06 9.21 18.31
C PHE A 30 10.50 7.76 18.00
N PRO A 31 11.73 7.37 18.35
CA PRO A 31 12.30 6.07 17.96
C PRO A 31 11.47 4.83 18.31
N ALA A 32 10.61 4.92 19.33
CA ALA A 32 9.72 3.83 19.73
C ALA A 32 8.40 3.74 18.93
N TYR A 33 8.06 4.76 18.14
CA TYR A 33 6.78 4.84 17.42
C TYR A 33 6.78 3.93 16.19
N GLY A 34 5.79 3.04 16.08
CA GLY A 34 5.57 2.24 14.87
C GLY A 34 6.63 1.17 14.58
N VAL A 35 7.49 0.82 15.53
CA VAL A 35 8.61 -0.13 15.35
C VAL A 35 8.13 -1.48 14.80
N ALA A 36 7.12 -2.10 15.41
CA ALA A 36 6.59 -3.39 14.96
C ALA A 36 6.07 -3.34 13.51
N PHE A 37 5.45 -2.23 13.13
CA PHE A 37 4.95 -2.04 11.76
C PHE A 37 6.09 -1.84 10.75
N LEU A 38 7.12 -1.07 11.11
CA LEU A 38 8.30 -0.89 10.25
C LEU A 38 9.12 -2.17 10.11
N GLN A 39 9.18 -3.01 11.16
CA GLN A 39 9.78 -4.34 11.10
C GLN A 39 8.98 -5.29 10.19
N LEU A 40 7.65 -5.19 10.19
CA LEU A 40 6.82 -5.93 9.25
C LEU A 40 7.12 -5.49 7.80
N ILE A 41 7.23 -4.19 7.55
CA ILE A 41 7.62 -3.63 6.24
C ILE A 41 9.00 -4.15 5.80
N ASP A 42 9.96 -4.20 6.71
CA ASP A 42 11.30 -4.77 6.48
C ASP A 42 11.24 -6.25 6.07
N SER A 43 10.34 -7.04 6.68
CA SER A 43 10.16 -8.45 6.31
C SER A 43 9.55 -8.66 4.93
N ILE A 44 8.76 -7.70 4.44
CA ILE A 44 8.04 -7.79 3.16
C ILE A 44 8.88 -7.21 2.02
N PHE A 45 9.64 -6.13 2.28
CA PHE A 45 10.37 -5.39 1.26
C PHE A 45 11.88 -5.59 1.40
N PRO A 46 12.51 -6.46 0.59
CA PRO A 46 13.93 -6.76 0.70
C PRO A 46 14.86 -5.55 0.45
N GLY A 47 14.34 -4.47 -0.14
CA GLY A 47 15.07 -3.23 -0.37
C GLY A 47 14.96 -2.19 0.75
N TYR A 48 14.06 -2.37 1.71
CA TYR A 48 13.98 -1.57 2.93
C TYR A 48 14.76 -2.31 4.03
N HIS A 49 15.46 -1.56 4.89
CA HIS A 49 16.13 -2.14 6.06
C HIS A 49 15.85 -1.21 7.24
N PHE A 50 15.16 -1.72 8.25
CA PHE A 50 14.79 -0.93 9.41
C PHE A 50 16.05 -0.40 10.13
N GLY A 51 16.03 0.88 10.50
CA GLY A 51 17.09 1.53 11.27
C GLY A 51 18.38 1.88 10.52
N LYS A 52 18.57 1.42 9.27
CA LYS A 52 19.85 1.64 8.56
C LYS A 52 19.95 3.00 7.84
N TRP A 53 18.86 3.47 7.22
CA TRP A 53 18.93 4.55 6.22
C TRP A 53 18.22 5.85 6.64
N GLY A 54 17.73 5.93 7.89
CA GLY A 54 17.03 7.11 8.42
C GLY A 54 15.91 7.60 7.49
N PHE A 55 15.98 8.88 7.09
CA PHE A 55 15.02 9.48 6.16
C PHE A 55 14.99 8.82 4.77
N GLY A 56 16.14 8.36 4.26
CA GLY A 56 16.20 7.60 3.01
C GLY A 56 15.40 6.29 3.10
N GLY A 57 15.40 5.65 4.27
CA GLY A 57 14.56 4.49 4.54
C GLY A 57 13.08 4.82 4.47
N VAL A 58 12.65 5.96 5.02
CA VAL A 58 11.25 6.41 4.98
C VAL A 58 10.77 6.59 3.53
N ILE A 59 11.61 7.18 2.67
CA ILE A 59 11.31 7.32 1.24
C ILE A 59 11.15 5.94 0.59
N VAL A 60 12.09 5.04 0.81
CA VAL A 60 12.05 3.68 0.23
C VAL A 60 10.79 2.93 0.66
N ALA A 61 10.48 2.89 1.96
CA ALA A 61 9.27 2.25 2.46
C ALA A 61 7.99 2.88 1.87
N THR A 62 7.96 4.20 1.71
CA THR A 62 6.82 4.92 1.14
C THR A 62 6.60 4.56 -0.33
N LEU A 63 7.68 4.45 -1.13
CA LEU A 63 7.60 4.06 -2.53
C LEU A 63 7.11 2.62 -2.71
N TYR A 64 7.61 1.69 -1.89
CA TYR A 64 7.10 0.32 -1.86
C TYR A 64 5.62 0.27 -1.49
N ALA A 65 5.22 0.99 -0.44
CA ALA A 65 3.82 1.08 -0.02
C ALA A 65 2.91 1.68 -1.09
N ALA A 66 3.39 2.68 -1.84
CA ALA A 66 2.66 3.27 -2.95
C ALA A 66 2.44 2.26 -4.09
N LEU A 67 3.47 1.49 -4.44
CA LEU A 67 3.41 0.47 -5.48
C LEU A 67 2.44 -0.65 -5.08
N ASP A 68 2.55 -1.15 -3.87
CA ASP A 68 1.69 -2.20 -3.34
C ASP A 68 0.23 -1.75 -3.25
N GLY A 69 -0.01 -0.54 -2.73
CA GLY A 69 -1.36 0.03 -2.67
C GLY A 69 -1.99 0.20 -4.05
N PHE A 70 -1.18 0.54 -5.06
CA PHE A 70 -1.65 0.61 -6.45
C PHE A 70 -2.04 -0.76 -6.99
N ILE A 71 -1.16 -1.76 -6.84
CA ILE A 71 -1.38 -3.12 -7.30
C ILE A 71 -2.61 -3.72 -6.63
N LEU A 72 -2.74 -3.60 -5.30
CA LEU A 72 -3.89 -4.08 -4.54
C LEU A 72 -5.18 -3.39 -4.98
N GLY A 73 -5.18 -2.07 -5.20
CA GLY A 73 -6.36 -1.34 -5.66
C GLY A 73 -6.79 -1.72 -7.07
N VAL A 74 -5.83 -1.93 -7.98
CA VAL A 74 -6.10 -2.43 -9.34
C VAL A 74 -6.68 -3.84 -9.30
N LEU A 75 -6.06 -4.75 -8.54
CA LEU A 75 -6.52 -6.13 -8.38
C LEU A 75 -7.94 -6.18 -7.79
N PHE A 76 -8.20 -5.38 -6.75
CA PHE A 76 -9.51 -5.33 -6.10
C PHE A 76 -10.60 -4.81 -7.05
N ALA A 77 -10.33 -3.71 -7.77
CA ALA A 77 -11.28 -3.18 -8.74
C ALA A 77 -11.56 -4.17 -9.88
N TRP A 78 -10.51 -4.83 -10.38
CA TRP A 78 -10.63 -5.83 -11.44
C TRP A 78 -11.47 -7.02 -10.98
N LEU A 79 -11.17 -7.58 -9.81
CA LEU A 79 -11.88 -8.73 -9.25
C LEU A 79 -13.36 -8.42 -9.00
N HIS A 80 -13.65 -7.25 -8.41
CA HIS A 80 -15.03 -6.81 -8.19
C HIS A 80 -15.81 -6.68 -9.51
N ASN A 81 -15.18 -6.09 -10.53
CA ASN A 81 -15.81 -5.96 -11.85
C ASN A 81 -16.00 -7.32 -12.54
N PHE A 82 -15.09 -8.27 -12.33
CA PHE A 82 -15.17 -9.63 -12.86
C PHE A 82 -16.36 -10.39 -12.26
N PHE A 83 -16.47 -10.47 -10.94
CA PHE A 83 -17.59 -11.15 -10.28
C PHE A 83 -18.93 -10.48 -10.61
N GLY A 84 -18.97 -9.15 -10.70
CA GLY A 84 -20.17 -8.43 -11.11
C GLY A 84 -20.65 -8.76 -12.53
N LYS A 85 -19.72 -9.08 -13.46
CA LYS A 85 -20.08 -9.58 -14.79
C LYS A 85 -20.52 -11.04 -14.75
N PHE A 86 -19.83 -11.87 -13.97
CA PHE A 86 -20.11 -13.30 -13.85
C PHE A 86 -21.54 -13.56 -13.35
N ILE A 87 -21.95 -12.93 -12.25
CA ILE A 87 -23.31 -13.08 -11.68
C ILE A 87 -24.38 -12.62 -12.68
N LYS A 88 -24.13 -11.53 -13.40
CA LYS A 88 -25.09 -11.01 -14.39
C LYS A 88 -25.23 -11.90 -15.63
N LYS A 89 -24.28 -12.82 -15.85
CA LYS A 89 -24.30 -13.81 -16.93
C LYS A 89 -25.08 -15.06 -16.54
N GLU A 90 -25.15 -15.43 -15.25
CA GLU A 90 -25.93 -16.59 -14.78
C GLU A 90 -27.38 -16.25 -14.41
N GLY A 91 -27.69 -14.98 -14.10
CA GLY A 91 -29.04 -14.51 -13.81
C GLY A 91 -29.87 -14.05 -15.03
N LYS A 92 -29.36 -14.28 -16.24
CA LYS A 92 -30.04 -14.12 -17.53
C LYS A 92 -29.95 -15.43 -18.29
#